data_AF-A0AAP0EK50-F1
#
_entry.id   AF-A0AAP0EK50-F1
#
_cell.length_a   1.000
_cell.length_b   1.000
_cell.length_c   1.000
_cell.angle_alpha   90.00
_cell.angle_beta   90.00
_cell.angle_gamma   90.00
#
_symmetry.space_group_name_H-M   'P 1'
#
loop_
_entity.id
_entity.type
_entity.pdbx_description
1 polymer ?
#
loop_
_entity_poly.entity_id
_entity_poly.type
_entity_poly.pdbx_seq_one_letter_code
_entity_poly.pdbx_strand_id
1 'polypeptide(L)'
;MPGLQDGGENHEEQKIPFSDVVVKRKDRAYWVRKWRTWDVTISIGLMVHVHVMCLWYAGSTFSWGGLLMALFLTTFVGLFGISVSYHRNLAHRAFNVPKWLEYLLAYCGVLAFQGDPMFWVSMHRLHHQFTDKDRDPHTPTEGFWLIALVTYGEGWHNNHHAFEFSARHGHEWWQFDPGWYFIRLLELVGLATHVKVPSEMQKQRMALSKGANTT
;
A
#
# COMPACT_ATOMS: atom_id res chain seq x y z
N MET A 1 -22.93 21.74 22.34
CA MET A 1 -21.82 20.78 22.21
C MET A 1 -21.25 20.53 23.60
N PRO A 2 -21.44 19.36 24.20
CA PRO A 2 -20.81 19.02 25.48
C PRO A 2 -19.37 18.57 25.22
N GLY A 3 -18.43 19.13 25.98
CA GLY A 3 -17.00 18.89 25.87
C GLY A 3 -16.62 17.43 26.14
N LEU A 4 -15.67 16.93 25.33
CA LEU A 4 -14.97 15.69 25.58
C LEU A 4 -14.16 15.87 26.87
N GLN A 5 -14.50 15.09 27.90
CA GLN A 5 -13.69 14.97 29.11
C GLN A 5 -12.35 14.34 28.72
N ASP A 6 -11.27 15.07 29.01
CA ASP A 6 -9.89 14.59 29.02
C ASP A 6 -9.76 13.54 30.14
N GLY A 7 -9.92 12.26 29.75
CA GLY A 7 -9.59 11.13 30.60
C GLY A 7 -8.09 10.90 30.52
N GLY A 8 -7.39 11.09 31.64
CA GLY A 8 -5.93 11.07 31.73
C GLY A 8 -5.26 9.92 30.97
N GLU A 9 -4.49 10.28 29.94
CA GLU A 9 -3.69 9.35 29.14
C GLU A 9 -2.47 8.88 29.97
N ASN A 10 -2.49 7.64 30.46
CA ASN A 10 -1.31 6.98 31.03
C ASN A 10 -0.34 6.60 29.90
N HIS A 11 0.62 7.47 29.60
CA HIS A 11 1.64 7.20 28.59
C HIS A 11 2.73 6.29 29.16
N GLU A 12 2.64 4.98 28.91
CA GLU A 12 3.76 4.06 29.16
C GLU A 12 4.87 4.27 28.13
N GLU A 13 6.06 4.59 28.61
CA GLU A 13 7.27 4.67 27.80
C GLU A 13 7.85 3.26 27.61
N GLN A 14 7.85 2.76 26.37
CA GLN A 14 8.34 1.42 26.05
C GLN A 14 9.62 1.52 25.23
N LYS A 15 10.70 0.86 25.68
CA LYS A 15 11.93 0.69 24.89
C LYS A 15 11.67 -0.34 23.80
N ILE A 16 11.96 0.01 22.54
CA ILE A 16 11.87 -0.96 21.44
C ILE A 16 13.00 -1.98 21.62
N PRO A 17 12.72 -3.30 21.56
CA PRO A 17 13.76 -4.32 21.63
C PRO A 17 14.87 -4.05 20.60
N PHE A 18 16.13 -4.08 21.04
CA PHE A 18 17.32 -3.87 20.19
C PHE A 18 17.52 -2.44 19.64
N SER A 19 16.87 -1.42 20.20
CA SER A 19 17.21 -0.02 19.91
C SER A 19 17.24 0.82 21.19
N ASP A 20 18.00 1.91 21.17
CA ASP A 20 18.01 2.90 22.26
C ASP A 20 16.85 3.90 22.19
N VAL A 21 15.92 3.70 21.25
CA VAL A 21 14.76 4.55 21.07
C VAL A 21 13.65 4.14 22.03
N VAL A 22 13.23 5.11 22.85
CA VAL A 22 12.05 5.02 23.72
C VAL A 22 10.90 5.75 23.04
N VAL A 23 9.82 5.03 22.77
CA VAL A 23 8.64 5.59 22.08
C VAL A 23 7.52 5.76 23.09
N LYS A 24 6.92 6.96 23.11
CA LYS A 24 5.63 7.18 23.75
C LYS A 24 4.56 6.56 22.87
N ARG A 25 4.10 5.38 23.26
CA ARG A 25 3.05 4.68 22.53
C ARG A 25 1.72 5.31 22.93
N LYS A 26 1.09 6.06 22.01
CA LYS A 26 -0.35 6.30 22.15
C LYS A 26 -1.06 4.95 22.05
N ASP A 27 -2.12 4.77 22.82
CA ASP A 27 -2.95 3.58 22.69
C ASP A 27 -3.30 3.41 21.20
N ARG A 28 -3.00 2.22 20.64
CA ARG A 28 -3.16 2.06 19.18
C ARG A 28 -4.63 2.31 18.87
N ALA A 29 -4.90 3.21 17.93
CA ALA A 29 -6.25 3.61 17.54
C ALA A 29 -7.15 2.39 17.27
N TYR A 30 -6.57 1.29 16.77
CA TYR A 30 -7.25 0.00 16.58
C TYR A 30 -7.88 -0.57 17.87
N TRP A 31 -7.19 -0.50 19.01
CA TRP A 31 -7.62 -1.06 20.30
C TRP A 31 -8.55 -0.12 21.07
N VAL A 32 -8.45 1.19 20.85
CA VAL A 32 -9.30 2.21 21.50
C VAL A 32 -10.59 2.44 20.72
N ARG A 33 -10.58 2.15 19.41
CA ARG A 33 -11.76 2.32 18.56
C ARG A 33 -12.89 1.44 19.05
N LYS A 34 -14.02 2.06 19.37
CA LYS A 34 -15.28 1.35 19.59
C LYS A 34 -15.79 0.85 18.24
N TRP A 35 -15.59 -0.43 17.98
CA TRP A 35 -16.09 -1.08 16.78
C TRP A 35 -17.60 -1.31 16.89
N ARG A 36 -18.32 -1.06 15.80
CA ARG A 36 -19.73 -1.43 15.75
C ARG A 36 -19.81 -2.95 15.68
N THR A 37 -20.69 -3.56 16.46
CA THR A 37 -20.91 -5.01 16.43
C THR A 37 -21.18 -5.50 15.01
N TRP A 38 -21.93 -4.74 14.21
CA TRP A 38 -22.17 -5.03 12.80
C TRP A 38 -20.89 -5.12 11.96
N ASP A 39 -19.94 -4.18 12.14
CA ASP A 39 -18.69 -4.17 11.37
C ASP A 39 -17.82 -5.39 11.71
N VAL A 40 -17.77 -5.75 13.00
CA VAL A 40 -17.02 -6.92 13.50
C VAL A 40 -17.66 -8.21 13.01
N THR A 41 -18.97 -8.36 13.17
CA THR A 41 -19.71 -9.55 12.78
C THR A 41 -19.64 -9.79 11.29
N ILE A 42 -19.76 -8.75 10.46
CA ILE A 42 -19.63 -8.88 9.01
C ILE A 42 -18.19 -9.23 8.64
N SER A 43 -17.18 -8.56 9.21
CA SER A 43 -15.78 -8.81 8.85
C SER A 43 -15.32 -10.22 9.24
N ILE A 44 -15.59 -10.63 10.48
CA ILE A 44 -15.23 -11.98 10.97
C ILE A 44 -16.08 -13.02 10.27
N GLY A 45 -17.40 -12.81 10.15
CA GLY A 45 -18.31 -13.74 9.50
C GLY A 45 -17.95 -13.98 8.04
N LEU A 46 -17.66 -12.92 7.28
CA LEU A 46 -17.23 -13.03 5.89
C LEU A 46 -15.88 -13.73 5.78
N MET A 47 -14.90 -13.37 6.61
CA MET A 47 -13.57 -13.97 6.57
C MET A 47 -13.63 -15.47 6.87
N VAL A 48 -14.32 -15.87 7.94
CA VAL A 48 -14.51 -17.27 8.30
C VAL A 48 -15.28 -18.01 7.21
N HIS A 49 -16.34 -17.41 6.66
CA HIS A 49 -17.13 -18.02 5.59
C HIS A 49 -16.29 -18.30 4.34
N VAL A 50 -15.52 -17.32 3.86
CA VAL A 50 -14.66 -17.48 2.67
C VAL A 50 -13.63 -18.58 2.89
N HIS A 51 -12.97 -18.63 4.06
CA HIS A 51 -11.94 -19.62 4.34
C HIS A 51 -12.50 -21.04 4.52
N VAL A 52 -13.65 -21.18 5.19
CA VAL A 52 -14.35 -22.47 5.32
C VAL A 52 -14.82 -22.97 3.95
N MET A 53 -15.38 -22.09 3.12
CA MET A 53 -15.76 -22.44 1.75
C MET A 53 -14.53 -22.84 0.92
N CYS A 54 -13.41 -22.12 1.01
CA CYS A 54 -12.18 -22.51 0.34
C CYS A 54 -11.71 -23.90 0.75
N LEU A 55 -11.68 -24.23 2.05
CA LEU A 55 -11.25 -25.56 2.52
C LEU A 55 -12.22 -26.68 2.08
N TRP A 56 -13.52 -26.42 2.13
CA TRP A 56 -14.55 -27.37 1.70
C TRP A 56 -14.52 -27.63 0.19
N TYR A 57 -14.43 -26.56 -0.61
CA TYR A 57 -14.43 -26.66 -2.06
C TYR A 57 -13.07 -27.10 -2.63
N ALA A 58 -11.95 -26.75 -1.99
CA ALA A 58 -10.63 -27.17 -2.46
C ALA A 58 -10.48 -28.69 -2.50
N GLY A 59 -11.00 -29.42 -1.51
CA GLY A 59 -10.90 -30.89 -1.50
C GLY A 59 -11.70 -31.58 -2.60
N SER A 60 -12.82 -30.98 -3.05
CA SER A 60 -13.79 -31.62 -3.95
C SER A 60 -13.73 -31.13 -5.40
N THR A 61 -13.17 -29.94 -5.63
CA THR A 61 -13.19 -29.27 -6.95
C THR A 61 -11.81 -28.77 -7.41
N PHE A 62 -10.72 -29.18 -6.74
CA PHE A 62 -9.39 -28.75 -7.12
C PHE A 62 -9.07 -29.12 -8.58
N SER A 63 -8.58 -28.14 -9.31
CA SER A 63 -8.01 -28.34 -10.63
C SER A 63 -6.79 -27.43 -10.81
N TRP A 64 -5.77 -27.93 -11.51
CA TRP A 64 -4.61 -27.13 -11.87
C TRP A 64 -5.01 -25.91 -12.71
N GLY A 65 -5.99 -26.05 -13.60
CA GLY A 65 -6.54 -24.94 -14.37
C GLY A 65 -7.18 -23.85 -13.49
N GLY A 66 -7.96 -24.25 -12.47
CA GLY A 66 -8.55 -23.33 -11.50
C GLY A 66 -7.49 -22.60 -10.67
N LEU A 67 -6.44 -23.30 -10.23
CA LEU A 67 -5.32 -22.69 -9.52
C LEU A 67 -4.60 -21.65 -10.39
N LEU A 68 -4.28 -22.00 -11.65
CA LEU A 68 -3.63 -21.07 -12.58
C LEU A 68 -4.50 -19.84 -12.87
N MET A 69 -5.81 -20.03 -13.04
CA MET A 69 -6.75 -18.93 -13.22
C MET A 69 -6.82 -18.03 -11.97
N ALA A 70 -6.85 -18.61 -10.77
CA ALA A 70 -6.87 -17.85 -9.52
C ALA A 70 -5.59 -17.02 -9.34
N LEU A 71 -4.42 -17.61 -9.62
CA LEU A 71 -3.14 -16.90 -9.60
C LEU A 71 -3.12 -15.78 -10.63
N PHE A 72 -3.56 -16.07 -11.86
CA PHE A 72 -3.65 -15.07 -12.93
C PHE A 72 -4.55 -13.90 -12.52
N LEU A 73 -5.76 -14.15 -12.05
CA LEU A 73 -6.71 -13.11 -11.65
C LEU A 73 -6.20 -12.29 -10.47
N THR A 74 -5.61 -12.94 -9.47
CA THR A 74 -5.02 -12.26 -8.30
C THR A 74 -3.88 -11.35 -8.73
N THR A 75 -3.02 -11.82 -9.63
CA THR A 75 -1.94 -11.01 -10.20
C THR A 75 -2.44 -9.88 -11.07
N PHE A 76 -3.41 -10.16 -11.95
CA PHE A 76 -4.01 -9.16 -12.83
C PHE A 76 -4.63 -8.02 -12.03
N VAL A 77 -5.48 -8.35 -11.05
CA VAL A 77 -6.18 -7.37 -10.24
C VAL A 77 -5.23 -6.64 -9.27
N GLY A 78 -4.26 -7.34 -8.67
CA GLY A 78 -3.25 -6.73 -7.80
C GLY A 78 -2.35 -5.75 -8.56
N LEU A 79 -1.88 -6.12 -9.75
CA LEU A 79 -1.04 -5.27 -10.59
C LEU A 79 -1.81 -4.09 -11.17
N PHE A 80 -2.88 -4.35 -11.93
CA PHE A 80 -3.57 -3.29 -12.67
C PHE A 80 -4.56 -2.50 -11.82
N GLY A 81 -5.29 -3.20 -10.95
CA GLY A 81 -6.34 -2.59 -10.13
C GLY A 81 -5.82 -1.89 -8.87
N ILE A 82 -4.83 -2.46 -8.19
CA ILE A 82 -4.29 -1.86 -6.95
C ILE A 82 -3.03 -1.05 -7.24
N SER A 83 -1.96 -1.68 -7.73
CA SER A 83 -0.66 -1.01 -7.90
C SER A 83 -0.74 0.14 -8.92
N VAL A 84 -1.21 -0.12 -10.14
CA VAL A 84 -1.26 0.90 -11.20
C VAL A 84 -2.39 1.91 -10.97
N SER A 85 -3.59 1.44 -10.61
CA SER A 85 -4.77 2.31 -10.49
C SER A 85 -4.89 2.98 -9.12
N TYR A 86 -5.35 2.26 -8.09
CA TYR A 86 -5.66 2.87 -6.80
C TYR A 86 -4.45 3.58 -6.20
N HIS A 87 -3.27 2.95 -6.28
CA HIS A 87 -2.05 3.49 -5.69
C HIS A 87 -1.42 4.61 -6.54
N ARG A 88 -0.84 4.27 -7.70
CA ARG A 88 -0.04 5.25 -8.48
C ARG A 88 -0.89 6.30 -9.19
N ASN A 89 -2.02 5.89 -9.79
CA ASN A 89 -2.87 6.82 -10.54
C ASN A 89 -3.77 7.66 -9.61
N LEU A 90 -4.63 7.02 -8.81
CA LEU A 90 -5.66 7.72 -8.06
C LEU A 90 -5.15 8.36 -6.77
N ALA A 91 -4.37 7.62 -5.96
CA ALA A 91 -3.87 8.14 -4.69
C ALA A 91 -2.77 9.19 -4.93
N HIS A 92 -1.73 8.84 -5.68
CA HIS A 92 -0.53 9.67 -5.87
C HIS A 92 -0.53 10.57 -7.09
N ARG A 93 -1.45 10.38 -8.04
CA ARG A 93 -1.52 11.19 -9.27
C ARG A 93 -0.17 11.24 -9.98
N ALA A 94 0.48 10.09 -10.06
CA ALA A 94 1.83 9.94 -10.61
C ALA A 94 1.87 10.04 -12.14
N PHE A 95 0.74 9.84 -12.80
CA PHE A 95 0.56 9.97 -14.25
C PHE A 95 -0.93 10.20 -14.58
N ASN A 96 -1.20 10.64 -15.80
CA ASN A 96 -2.55 10.86 -16.34
C ASN A 96 -2.85 9.87 -17.47
N VAL A 97 -4.09 9.38 -17.56
CA VAL A 97 -4.58 8.55 -18.67
C VAL A 97 -5.96 9.04 -19.14
N PRO A 98 -6.42 8.67 -20.36
CA PRO A 98 -7.80 8.90 -20.78
C PRO A 98 -8.82 8.36 -19.77
N LYS A 99 -9.94 9.05 -19.59
CA LYS A 99 -10.93 8.71 -18.55
C LYS A 99 -11.52 7.32 -18.68
N TRP A 100 -11.72 6.81 -19.90
CA TRP A 100 -12.19 5.44 -20.10
C TRP A 100 -11.21 4.40 -19.52
N LEU A 101 -9.90 4.64 -19.65
CA LEU A 101 -8.85 3.77 -19.12
C LEU A 101 -8.69 3.94 -17.61
N GLU A 102 -8.77 5.17 -17.10
CA GLU A 102 -8.79 5.45 -15.66
C GLU A 102 -9.92 4.67 -14.97
N TYR A 103 -11.14 4.73 -15.54
CA TYR A 103 -12.29 3.99 -15.01
C TYR A 103 -12.14 2.48 -15.17
N LEU A 104 -11.67 1.99 -16.32
CA LEU A 104 -11.45 0.55 -16.52
C LEU A 104 -10.50 -0.01 -15.46
N LEU A 105 -9.37 0.65 -15.24
CA LEU A 105 -8.38 0.23 -14.24
C LEU A 105 -8.94 0.35 -12.81
N ALA A 106 -9.73 1.39 -12.51
CA ALA A 106 -10.40 1.53 -11.21
C ALA A 106 -11.43 0.43 -10.96
N TYR A 107 -12.21 0.03 -11.98
CA TYR A 107 -13.12 -1.11 -11.89
C TYR A 107 -12.37 -2.41 -11.64
N CYS A 108 -11.21 -2.63 -12.25
CA CYS A 108 -10.34 -3.76 -11.89
C CYS A 108 -9.95 -3.72 -10.40
N GLY A 109 -9.67 -2.54 -9.84
CA GLY A 109 -9.36 -2.38 -8.42
C GLY A 109 -10.51 -2.78 -7.48
N VAL A 110 -11.76 -2.54 -7.87
CA VAL A 110 -12.94 -2.99 -7.10
C VAL A 110 -12.98 -4.51 -7.00
N LEU A 111 -12.55 -5.22 -8.04
CA LEU A 111 -12.47 -6.69 -8.04
C LEU A 111 -11.43 -7.24 -7.06
N ALA A 112 -10.51 -6.39 -6.56
CA ALA A 112 -9.48 -6.79 -5.59
C ALA A 112 -10.02 -6.99 -4.18
N PHE A 113 -11.27 -6.60 -3.94
CA PHE A 113 -11.93 -6.73 -2.65
C PHE A 113 -11.20 -5.98 -1.50
N GLN A 114 -10.59 -4.81 -1.81
CA GLN A 114 -9.92 -3.93 -0.84
C GLN A 114 -10.73 -2.69 -0.46
N GLY A 115 -12.01 -2.64 -0.84
CA GLY A 115 -12.89 -1.48 -0.67
C GLY A 115 -13.02 -0.64 -1.94
N ASP A 116 -13.90 0.38 -1.86
CA ASP A 116 -14.13 1.28 -2.98
C ASP A 116 -12.94 2.24 -3.20
N PRO A 117 -12.80 2.81 -4.42
CA PRO A 117 -11.65 3.65 -4.75
C PRO A 117 -11.52 4.87 -3.84
N MET A 118 -12.63 5.46 -3.41
CA MET A 118 -12.61 6.69 -2.62
C MET A 118 -12.14 6.40 -1.20
N PHE A 119 -12.65 5.33 -0.58
CA PHE A 119 -12.18 4.88 0.73
C PHE A 119 -10.69 4.51 0.70
N TRP A 120 -10.27 3.67 -0.25
CA TRP A 120 -8.89 3.21 -0.33
C TRP A 120 -7.91 4.38 -0.52
N VAL A 121 -8.19 5.28 -1.49
CA VAL A 121 -7.36 6.46 -1.75
C VAL A 121 -7.28 7.39 -0.53
N SER A 122 -8.40 7.60 0.15
CA SER A 122 -8.44 8.47 1.33
C SER A 122 -7.59 7.88 2.47
N MET A 123 -7.76 6.59 2.76
CA MET A 123 -6.97 5.89 3.78
C MET A 123 -5.48 5.89 3.43
N HIS A 124 -5.12 5.69 2.15
CA HIS A 124 -3.73 5.68 1.71
C HIS A 124 -3.08 7.07 1.83
N ARG A 125 -3.80 8.13 1.49
CA ARG A 125 -3.31 9.51 1.69
C ARG A 125 -3.15 9.86 3.16
N LEU A 126 -4.07 9.41 4.01
CA LEU A 126 -3.93 9.55 5.47
C LEU A 126 -2.70 8.81 5.99
N HIS A 127 -2.44 7.59 5.48
CA HIS A 127 -1.20 6.86 5.78
C HIS A 127 0.03 7.72 5.48
N HIS A 128 0.17 8.25 4.26
CA HIS A 128 1.29 9.13 3.93
C HIS A 128 1.34 10.44 4.73
N GLN A 129 0.21 10.94 5.24
CA GLN A 129 0.19 12.14 6.07
C GLN A 129 0.67 11.92 7.51
N PHE A 130 0.53 10.70 8.05
CA PHE A 130 0.71 10.40 9.47
C PHE A 130 1.77 9.34 9.78
N THR A 131 2.15 8.53 8.80
CA THR A 131 3.31 7.64 8.76
C THR A 131 4.51 8.47 8.26
N ASP A 132 5.76 8.15 8.64
CA ASP A 132 6.99 8.95 8.37
C ASP A 132 7.30 10.10 9.35
N LYS A 133 6.92 9.95 10.64
CA LYS A 133 7.54 10.72 11.74
C LYS A 133 8.54 9.83 12.47
N ASP A 134 9.53 10.41 13.18
CA ASP A 134 10.61 9.73 13.92
C ASP A 134 10.17 8.61 14.91
N ARG A 135 8.88 8.36 15.06
CA ARG A 135 8.27 7.38 15.97
C ARG A 135 7.32 6.39 15.29
N ASP A 136 7.35 6.26 13.96
CA ASP A 136 6.55 5.26 13.28
C ASP A 136 7.14 3.84 13.48
N PRO A 137 6.45 2.90 14.16
CA PRO A 137 6.92 1.53 14.29
C PRO A 137 6.92 0.75 12.95
N HIS A 138 6.34 1.32 11.89
CA HIS A 138 6.40 0.82 10.51
C HIS A 138 7.51 1.48 9.67
N THR A 139 8.44 2.22 10.32
CA THR A 139 9.56 2.89 9.63
C THR A 139 10.27 1.89 8.69
N PRO A 140 10.34 2.17 7.38
CA PRO A 140 10.84 1.25 6.38
C PRO A 140 12.36 1.37 6.31
N THR A 141 13.06 0.90 7.34
CA THR A 141 14.53 0.94 7.37
C THR A 141 15.14 0.03 6.30
N GLU A 142 14.44 -1.04 5.90
CA GLU A 142 14.82 -1.91 4.77
C GLU A 142 13.56 -2.38 4.03
N GLY A 143 13.39 -2.00 2.76
CA GLY A 143 12.36 -2.58 1.89
C GLY A 143 12.65 -4.06 1.65
N PHE A 144 11.63 -4.92 1.74
CA PHE A 144 11.81 -6.35 1.58
C PHE A 144 11.59 -6.76 0.12
N TRP A 145 12.69 -7.04 -0.60
CA TRP A 145 12.69 -7.34 -2.04
C TRP A 145 11.77 -8.51 -2.43
N LEU A 146 11.61 -9.51 -1.55
CA LEU A 146 10.69 -10.63 -1.76
C LEU A 146 9.22 -10.18 -1.75
N ILE A 147 8.86 -9.24 -0.85
CA ILE A 147 7.53 -8.63 -0.88
C ILE A 147 7.39 -7.84 -2.18
N ALA A 148 8.39 -7.08 -2.60
CA ALA A 148 8.34 -6.31 -3.85
C ALA A 148 8.08 -7.18 -5.09
N LEU A 149 8.63 -8.40 -5.12
CA LEU A 149 8.38 -9.36 -6.20
C LEU A 149 6.91 -9.82 -6.20
N VAL A 150 6.35 -10.16 -5.04
CA VAL A 150 4.98 -10.70 -4.92
C VAL A 150 3.93 -9.59 -5.03
N THR A 151 4.27 -8.37 -4.66
CA THR A 151 3.38 -7.21 -4.70
C THR A 151 3.62 -6.30 -5.90
N TYR A 152 4.35 -6.78 -6.91
CA TYR A 152 4.48 -6.09 -8.20
C TYR A 152 5.15 -4.70 -8.12
N GLY A 153 6.16 -4.58 -7.26
CA GLY A 153 6.95 -3.37 -7.04
C GLY A 153 6.52 -2.54 -5.82
N GLU A 154 5.37 -2.85 -5.22
CA GLU A 154 4.85 -2.13 -4.04
C GLU A 154 5.70 -2.35 -2.77
N GLY A 155 6.48 -3.43 -2.73
CA GLY A 155 7.41 -3.72 -1.65
C GLY A 155 8.68 -2.86 -1.63
N TRP A 156 8.93 -2.06 -2.67
CA TRP A 156 9.92 -0.96 -2.63
C TRP A 156 9.36 0.22 -1.85
N HIS A 157 8.82 -0.06 -0.66
CA HIS A 157 7.98 0.85 0.10
C HIS A 157 8.77 2.05 0.63
N ASN A 158 10.01 1.83 1.05
CA ASN A 158 11.01 2.84 1.39
C ASN A 158 11.30 3.79 0.23
N ASN A 159 11.47 3.29 -1.00
CA ASN A 159 11.66 4.15 -2.17
C ASN A 159 10.40 4.96 -2.48
N HIS A 160 9.24 4.32 -2.33
CA HIS A 160 7.95 4.94 -2.52
C HIS A 160 7.72 6.08 -1.52
N HIS A 161 7.92 5.87 -0.22
CA HIS A 161 7.82 6.90 0.81
C HIS A 161 8.83 8.03 0.63
N ALA A 162 10.02 7.71 0.11
CA ALA A 162 11.00 8.70 -0.30
C ALA A 162 10.46 9.64 -1.41
N PHE A 163 9.80 9.08 -2.42
CA PHE A 163 9.30 9.83 -3.57
C PHE A 163 7.84 9.46 -3.89
N GLU A 164 6.91 9.83 -2.99
CA GLU A 164 5.51 9.38 -3.05
C GLU A 164 4.80 9.74 -4.38
N PHE A 165 5.24 10.82 -5.03
CA PHE A 165 4.70 11.28 -6.30
C PHE A 165 5.17 10.46 -7.52
N SER A 166 6.16 9.58 -7.34
CA SER A 166 6.82 8.84 -8.43
C SER A 166 5.94 7.72 -8.97
N ALA A 167 5.84 7.61 -10.30
CA ALA A 167 5.20 6.49 -10.96
C ALA A 167 6.06 5.21 -10.90
N ARG A 168 7.33 5.32 -10.51
CA ARG A 168 8.31 4.23 -10.39
C ARG A 168 8.67 4.04 -8.93
N HIS A 169 8.47 2.85 -8.38
CA HIS A 169 8.88 2.52 -7.00
C HIS A 169 10.29 1.89 -6.96
N GLY A 170 10.65 1.08 -7.94
CA GLY A 170 12.01 0.50 -8.03
C GLY A 170 12.98 1.47 -8.71
N HIS A 171 13.78 2.24 -7.97
CA HIS A 171 14.69 3.24 -8.54
C HIS A 171 16.01 2.69 -9.09
N GLU A 172 16.43 1.52 -8.62
CA GLU A 172 17.62 0.82 -9.13
C GLU A 172 17.29 -0.07 -10.33
N TRP A 173 18.32 -0.41 -11.12
CA TRP A 173 18.16 -1.23 -12.33
C TRP A 173 17.71 -2.68 -12.03
N TRP A 174 18.09 -3.22 -10.86
CA TRP A 174 17.75 -4.57 -10.42
C TRP A 174 16.42 -4.64 -9.66
N GLN A 175 15.83 -3.48 -9.33
CA GLN A 175 14.55 -3.41 -8.60
C GLN A 175 13.39 -3.65 -9.57
N PHE A 176 12.91 -4.89 -9.59
CA PHE A 176 11.81 -5.30 -10.44
C PHE A 176 10.52 -4.57 -10.05
N ASP A 177 9.90 -3.88 -11.02
CA ASP A 177 8.70 -3.07 -10.84
C ASP A 177 7.76 -3.23 -12.07
N PRO A 178 6.92 -4.29 -12.09
CA PRO A 178 5.96 -4.53 -13.17
C PRO A 178 4.99 -3.38 -13.41
N GLY A 179 4.54 -2.70 -12.34
CA GLY A 179 3.64 -1.56 -12.46
C GLY A 179 4.29 -0.43 -13.26
N TRP A 180 5.58 -0.17 -13.01
CA TRP A 180 6.35 0.80 -13.77
C TRP A 180 6.48 0.42 -15.25
N TYR A 181 6.82 -0.84 -15.55
CA TYR A 181 6.96 -1.28 -16.94
C TYR A 181 5.65 -1.15 -17.73
N PHE A 182 4.53 -1.43 -17.08
CA PHE A 182 3.21 -1.23 -17.68
C PHE A 182 2.91 0.26 -17.92
N ILE A 183 3.18 1.15 -16.96
CA ILE A 183 3.01 2.60 -17.14
C ILE A 183 3.90 3.11 -18.28
N ARG A 184 5.14 2.61 -18.39
CA ARG A 184 6.03 2.92 -19.52
C ARG A 184 5.50 2.45 -20.85
N LEU A 185 4.89 1.26 -20.92
CA LEU A 185 4.22 0.79 -22.13
C LEU A 185 3.07 1.75 -22.50
N LEU A 186 2.23 2.14 -21.54
CA LEU A 186 1.15 3.10 -21.76
C LEU A 186 1.67 4.46 -22.24
N GLU A 187 2.79 4.94 -21.69
CA GLU A 187 3.44 6.19 -22.11
C GLU A 187 3.96 6.08 -23.55
N LEU A 188 4.60 4.96 -23.90
CA LEU A 188 5.11 4.70 -25.25
C LEU A 188 4.00 4.71 -26.31
N VAL A 189 2.82 4.20 -25.99
CA VAL A 189 1.67 4.22 -26.91
C VAL A 189 0.83 5.51 -26.81
N GLY A 190 1.28 6.50 -26.03
CA GLY A 190 0.62 7.80 -25.88
C GLY A 190 -0.63 7.82 -24.99
N LEU A 191 -0.91 6.74 -24.26
CA LEU A 191 -2.03 6.65 -23.33
C LEU A 191 -1.71 7.20 -21.94
N ALA A 192 -0.46 7.11 -21.48
CA ALA A 192 -0.03 7.76 -20.25
C ALA A 192 0.70 9.07 -20.56
N THR A 193 0.35 10.14 -19.85
CA THR A 193 0.99 11.46 -19.96
C THR A 193 1.37 11.99 -18.58
N HIS A 194 2.27 12.97 -18.53
CA HIS A 194 2.72 13.59 -17.28
C HIS A 194 3.25 12.57 -16.25
N VAL A 195 3.96 11.54 -16.73
CA VAL A 195 4.53 10.50 -15.88
C VAL A 195 5.64 11.12 -15.02
N LYS A 196 5.44 11.11 -13.71
CA LYS A 196 6.37 11.71 -12.75
C LYS A 196 7.40 10.70 -12.29
N VAL A 197 8.67 11.11 -12.26
CA VAL A 197 9.79 10.36 -11.67
C VAL A 197 10.75 11.33 -10.98
N PRO A 198 11.47 10.92 -9.92
CA PRO A 198 12.43 11.79 -9.25
C PRO A 198 13.64 12.05 -10.14
N SER A 199 14.11 13.30 -10.16
CA SER A 199 15.36 13.70 -10.78
C SER A 199 16.57 13.12 -10.03
N GLU A 200 17.69 12.97 -10.73
CA GLU A 200 18.94 12.50 -10.11
C GLU A 200 19.40 13.41 -8.97
N MET A 201 19.20 14.72 -9.10
CA MET A 201 19.43 15.70 -8.03
C MET A 201 18.57 15.44 -6.79
N GLN A 202 17.30 15.09 -6.96
CA GLN A 202 16.41 14.75 -5.84
C GLN A 202 16.86 13.46 -5.14
N LYS A 203 17.27 12.44 -5.91
CA LYS A 203 17.85 11.20 -5.36
C LYS A 203 19.13 11.45 -4.58
N GLN A 204 20.06 12.22 -5.14
CA GLN A 204 21.33 12.58 -4.50
C GLN A 204 21.11 13.37 -3.20
N ARG A 205 20.24 14.38 -3.21
CA ARG A 205 19.92 15.16 -2.00
C ARG A 205 19.36 14.29 -0.89
N MET A 206 18.50 13.34 -1.22
CA MET A 206 17.94 12.42 -0.24
C MET A 206 18.98 11.45 0.30
N ALA A 207 19.86 10.91 -0.55
CA ALA A 207 20.96 10.05 -0.13
C ALA A 207 21.90 10.77 0.86
N LEU A 208 22.22 12.05 0.59
CA LEU A 208 23.02 12.90 1.48
C LEU A 208 22.31 13.19 2.81
N SER A 209 21.01 13.48 2.78
CA SER A 209 20.21 13.73 3.99
C SER A 209 20.14 12.50 4.91
N LYS A 210 20.08 11.29 4.35
CA LYS A 210 20.12 10.05 5.14
C LYS A 210 21.49 9.84 5.78
N GLY A 211 22.58 10.11 5.06
CA GLY A 211 23.94 9.96 5.58
C GLY A 211 24.32 10.96 6.68
N ALA A 212 23.77 12.17 6.65
CA ALA A 212 24.03 13.20 7.65
C ALA A 212 23.32 12.95 9.00
N ASN A 213 22.22 12.19 9.01
CA ASN A 213 21.48 11.84 10.23
C ASN A 213 22.00 10.56 10.91
N THR A 214 23.00 9.89 10.33
CA THR A 214 23.57 8.62 10.83
C THR A 214 24.95 8.77 11.48
N THR A 215 25.44 10.01 11.64
CA THR A 215 26.71 10.36 12.31
C THR A 215 26.46 11.20 13.55
#